data_AF-A0A1M6MED6-F1
#
_entry.id   AF-A0A1M6MED6-F1
#
_cell.length_a   1.000
_cell.length_b   1.000
_cell.length_c   1.000
_cell.angle_alpha   90.00
_cell.angle_beta   90.00
_cell.angle_gamma   90.00
#
_symmetry.space_group_name_H-M   'P 1'
#
loop_
_entity.id
_entity.type
_entity.pdbx_description
1 polymer ?
#
loop_
_entity_poly.entity_id
_entity_poly.type
_entity_poly.pdbx_seq_one_letter_code
_entity_poly.pdbx_strand_id
1 'polypeptide(L)'
;MKLLYKFSLLSLFAVFISCKETPKKTTETAKEVVAENDVIAYPDSWVTSRVAKTKERLNGTEAGKVIWNAMEAHGGLDTWYANGPITFRFNYQPLDGKTPRDSYQTVDTWSNRSVHTSATDSSAKFGWTGEQAWVKAKDSTSFAYDTKFWALTPLWFVGHPFVLSGEGVNLELLDAEKFKDQDYNVIKVTFDAETGDAPDDYYILYVNKETNKIAVMRYIVSYPEYFKDGGHAPEKFTEFVGEQTVDGITMPGGFKTYWTVKDNQPGDYITKIDFTDVSFEKELPKNFFDAPEGAKILE
;
A
#
# COMPACT_ATOMS: atom_id res chain seq x y z
N MET A 1 24.21 -87.84 32.01
CA MET A 1 25.51 -87.26 31.59
C MET A 1 25.28 -86.55 30.27
N LYS A 2 25.61 -85.24 30.15
CA LYS A 2 25.26 -84.32 29.03
C LYS A 2 23.72 -84.12 28.90
N LEU A 3 23.08 -82.94 28.99
CA LEU A 3 23.36 -81.50 28.77
C LEU A 3 22.95 -81.02 27.35
N LEU A 4 22.49 -79.74 27.28
CA LEU A 4 21.98 -78.94 26.13
C LEU A 4 20.43 -79.00 25.98
N TYR A 5 19.69 -77.98 26.45
CA TYR A 5 19.37 -76.67 25.83
C TYR A 5 18.34 -76.76 24.69
N LYS A 6 17.05 -76.48 24.93
CA LYS A 6 16.39 -75.14 24.98
C LYS A 6 16.41 -74.37 23.64
N PHE A 7 15.26 -74.30 22.98
CA PHE A 7 14.48 -73.06 22.87
C PHE A 7 12.99 -73.40 22.68
N SER A 8 12.07 -72.52 23.06
CA SER A 8 10.62 -72.79 23.08
C SER A 8 9.87 -71.84 22.15
N LEU A 9 9.04 -72.37 21.27
CA LEU A 9 8.11 -71.63 20.41
C LEU A 9 6.70 -72.11 20.72
N LEU A 10 6.02 -71.45 21.67
CA LEU A 10 4.71 -71.88 22.16
C LEU A 10 3.59 -71.07 21.49
N SER A 11 2.99 -71.64 20.44
CA SER A 11 1.75 -71.13 19.86
C SER A 11 0.61 -71.19 20.89
N LEU A 12 -0.03 -70.06 21.18
CA LEU A 12 -1.20 -70.04 22.06
C LEU A 12 -2.49 -69.90 21.23
N PHE A 13 -3.42 -70.81 21.44
CA PHE A 13 -4.79 -70.73 20.91
C PHE A 13 -5.55 -69.60 21.61
N ALA A 14 -6.32 -68.82 20.85
CA ALA A 14 -7.33 -67.91 21.37
C ALA A 14 -8.69 -68.28 20.76
N VAL A 15 -9.70 -68.49 21.61
CA VAL A 15 -11.02 -68.98 21.20
C VAL A 15 -11.98 -67.81 20.99
N PHE A 16 -12.77 -67.85 19.90
CA PHE A 16 -13.82 -66.87 19.64
C PHE A 16 -14.98 -67.00 20.65
N ILE A 17 -15.34 -65.89 21.30
CA ILE A 17 -16.68 -65.68 21.85
C ILE A 17 -17.19 -64.33 21.34
N SER A 18 -18.46 -64.29 20.95
CA SER A 18 -19.10 -63.14 20.31
C SER A 18 -19.86 -62.28 21.31
N CYS A 19 -19.72 -60.96 21.19
CA CYS A 19 -20.76 -59.99 21.56
C CYS A 19 -20.92 -58.98 20.42
N LYS A 20 -22.16 -58.63 20.09
CA LYS A 20 -22.47 -57.52 19.18
C LYS A 20 -22.64 -56.25 20.01
N GLU A 21 -21.85 -55.22 19.71
CA GLU A 21 -22.20 -53.84 20.05
C GLU A 21 -22.28 -53.00 18.77
N THR A 22 -23.30 -52.13 18.72
CA THR A 22 -23.59 -51.30 17.54
C THR A 22 -22.61 -50.13 17.47
N PRO A 23 -21.95 -49.85 16.32
CA PRO A 23 -21.04 -48.73 16.20
C PRO A 23 -21.71 -47.40 16.55
N LYS A 24 -21.18 -46.74 17.57
CA LYS A 24 -21.56 -45.38 17.96
C LYS A 24 -21.14 -44.44 16.83
N LYS A 25 -22.05 -43.58 16.33
CA LYS A 25 -21.69 -42.55 15.36
C LYS A 25 -20.68 -41.59 16.00
N THR A 26 -19.41 -41.73 15.63
CA THR A 26 -18.46 -40.62 15.71
C THR A 26 -18.85 -39.63 14.64
N THR A 27 -19.29 -38.43 15.03
CA THR A 27 -19.39 -37.31 14.10
C THR A 27 -17.96 -36.88 13.80
N GLU A 28 -17.39 -37.38 12.70
CA GLU A 28 -16.22 -36.74 12.10
C GLU A 28 -16.66 -35.34 11.69
N THR A 29 -16.19 -34.32 12.43
CA THR A 29 -16.25 -32.95 11.96
C THR A 29 -15.43 -32.90 10.68
N ALA A 30 -16.10 -32.86 9.54
CA ALA A 30 -15.43 -32.71 8.26
C ALA A 30 -14.55 -31.46 8.37
N LYS A 31 -13.23 -31.65 8.24
CA LYS A 31 -12.37 -30.52 7.94
C LYS A 31 -12.82 -30.01 6.59
N GLU A 32 -13.47 -28.87 6.59
CA GLU A 32 -13.73 -28.09 5.40
C GLU A 32 -12.35 -27.71 4.85
N VAL A 33 -11.87 -28.52 3.91
CA VAL A 33 -10.67 -28.21 3.11
C VAL A 33 -11.11 -27.12 2.15
N VAL A 34 -11.17 -25.91 2.67
CA VAL A 34 -11.20 -24.69 1.86
C VAL A 34 -10.07 -24.84 0.87
N ALA A 35 -10.40 -24.91 -0.42
CA ALA A 35 -9.39 -24.95 -1.45
C ALA A 35 -8.51 -23.72 -1.25
N GLU A 36 -7.19 -23.92 -1.16
CA GLU A 36 -6.28 -22.81 -0.97
C GLU A 36 -6.25 -22.00 -2.28
N ASN A 37 -7.13 -21.00 -2.37
CA ASN A 37 -7.18 -20.11 -3.52
C ASN A 37 -5.84 -19.38 -3.59
N ASP A 38 -5.18 -19.44 -4.75
CA ASP A 38 -3.89 -18.80 -4.98
C ASP A 38 -3.98 -17.29 -5.21
N VAL A 39 -5.09 -16.66 -4.83
CA VAL A 39 -5.31 -15.20 -4.90
C VAL A 39 -5.02 -14.50 -3.57
N ILE A 40 -4.82 -13.19 -3.65
CA ILE A 40 -4.62 -12.28 -2.52
C ILE A 40 -5.98 -11.97 -1.88
N ALA A 41 -6.28 -12.59 -0.74
CA ALA A 41 -7.51 -12.36 0.04
C ALA A 41 -7.18 -12.12 1.53
N TYR A 42 -7.37 -10.90 2.02
CA TYR A 42 -6.93 -10.46 3.36
C TYR A 42 -8.20 -10.36 4.27
N PRO A 43 -8.42 -11.27 5.26
CA PRO A 43 -9.76 -11.57 5.82
C PRO A 43 -10.54 -10.42 6.47
N ASP A 44 -11.88 -10.46 6.35
CA ASP A 44 -12.83 -9.49 6.92
C ASP A 44 -12.58 -9.18 8.40
N SER A 45 -12.24 -10.20 9.21
CA SER A 45 -11.95 -10.05 10.64
C SER A 45 -10.63 -9.31 10.90
N TRP A 46 -9.65 -9.44 10.01
CA TRP A 46 -8.39 -8.70 10.05
C TRP A 46 -8.59 -7.27 9.56
N VAL A 47 -9.33 -7.06 8.47
CA VAL A 47 -9.73 -5.74 7.96
C VAL A 47 -10.49 -4.97 9.05
N THR A 48 -11.51 -5.58 9.64
CA THR A 48 -12.28 -5.00 10.76
C THR A 48 -11.39 -4.62 11.93
N SER A 49 -10.44 -5.49 12.32
CA SER A 49 -9.50 -5.23 13.42
C SER A 49 -8.54 -4.07 13.11
N ARG A 50 -8.02 -3.98 11.88
CA ARG A 50 -7.12 -2.89 11.47
C ARG A 50 -7.88 -1.56 11.39
N VAL A 51 -9.05 -1.53 10.76
CA VAL A 51 -9.90 -0.34 10.67
C VAL A 51 -10.30 0.16 12.06
N ALA A 52 -10.68 -0.74 12.98
CA ALA A 52 -11.00 -0.38 14.37
C ALA A 52 -9.80 0.26 15.09
N LYS A 53 -8.60 -0.35 15.02
CA LYS A 53 -7.37 0.21 15.61
C LYS A 53 -7.00 1.56 15.02
N THR A 54 -7.06 1.73 13.70
CA THR A 54 -6.78 3.01 13.05
C THR A 54 -7.82 4.06 13.44
N LYS A 55 -9.11 3.70 13.56
CA LYS A 55 -10.17 4.60 14.03
C LYS A 55 -9.95 5.04 15.47
N GLU A 56 -9.57 4.13 16.36
CA GLU A 56 -9.22 4.43 17.76
C GLU A 56 -8.00 5.37 17.84
N ARG A 57 -6.90 5.02 17.17
CA ARG A 57 -5.66 5.82 17.12
C ARG A 57 -5.91 7.24 16.61
N LEU A 58 -6.62 7.38 15.48
CA LEU A 58 -6.85 8.69 14.86
C LEU A 58 -7.86 9.54 15.63
N ASN A 59 -8.89 8.97 16.25
CA ASN A 59 -9.84 9.76 17.04
C ASN A 59 -9.27 10.25 18.40
N GLY A 60 -8.06 9.82 18.77
CA GLY A 60 -7.33 10.29 19.96
C GLY A 60 -6.82 11.73 19.89
N THR A 61 -6.73 12.36 18.70
CA THR A 61 -6.28 13.76 18.54
C THR A 61 -7.15 14.53 17.55
N GLU A 62 -7.19 15.87 17.63
CA GLU A 62 -7.93 16.68 16.66
C GLU A 62 -7.35 16.56 15.23
N ALA A 63 -6.02 16.45 15.10
CA ALA A 63 -5.36 16.20 13.82
C ALA A 63 -5.78 14.86 13.21
N GLY A 64 -5.82 13.81 14.02
CA GLY A 64 -6.25 12.48 13.60
C GLY A 64 -7.75 12.42 13.27
N LYS A 65 -8.62 13.14 14.00
CA LYS A 65 -10.06 13.26 13.65
C LYS A 65 -10.28 13.88 12.27
N VAL A 66 -9.50 14.91 11.91
CA VAL A 66 -9.56 15.51 10.57
C VAL A 66 -9.17 14.49 9.49
N ILE A 67 -8.11 13.71 9.72
CA ILE A 67 -7.69 12.64 8.78
C ILE A 67 -8.70 11.47 8.75
N TRP A 68 -9.30 11.10 9.87
CA TRP A 68 -10.36 10.09 9.92
C TRP A 68 -11.58 10.54 9.11
N ASN A 69 -12.06 11.76 9.34
CA ASN A 69 -13.19 12.32 8.58
C ASN A 69 -12.88 12.45 7.09
N ALA A 70 -11.61 12.69 6.73
CA ALA A 70 -11.18 12.59 5.33
C ALA A 70 -11.29 11.15 4.80
N MET A 71 -10.84 10.12 5.53
CA MET A 71 -10.99 8.71 5.10
C MET A 71 -12.46 8.35 4.85
N GLU A 72 -13.38 8.73 5.73
CA GLU A 72 -14.83 8.51 5.52
C GLU A 72 -15.32 9.24 4.26
N ALA A 73 -14.90 10.50 4.05
CA ALA A 73 -15.32 11.33 2.91
C ALA A 73 -14.74 10.90 1.54
N HIS A 74 -13.69 10.07 1.53
CA HIS A 74 -13.15 9.44 0.31
C HIS A 74 -13.64 7.98 0.12
N GLY A 75 -14.56 7.49 0.97
CA GLY A 75 -15.24 6.19 0.78
C GLY A 75 -15.05 5.15 1.88
N GLY A 76 -14.29 5.46 2.94
CA GLY A 76 -14.06 4.55 4.08
C GLY A 76 -12.81 3.68 3.93
N LEU A 77 -12.07 3.52 5.04
CA LEU A 77 -10.85 2.70 5.09
C LEU A 77 -11.15 1.19 5.00
N ASP A 78 -12.34 0.78 5.43
CA ASP A 78 -12.89 -0.56 5.23
C ASP A 78 -13.12 -0.86 3.75
N THR A 79 -13.77 0.04 3.00
CA THR A 79 -13.92 -0.07 1.54
C THR A 79 -12.55 -0.15 0.85
N TRP A 80 -11.58 0.67 1.26
CA TRP A 80 -10.24 0.71 0.68
C TRP A 80 -9.51 -0.64 0.78
N TYR A 81 -9.57 -1.30 1.94
CA TYR A 81 -8.99 -2.64 2.10
C TYR A 81 -9.86 -3.75 1.47
N ALA A 82 -11.19 -3.68 1.61
CA ALA A 82 -12.12 -4.68 1.05
C ALA A 82 -12.20 -4.65 -0.50
N ASN A 83 -11.67 -3.60 -1.12
CA ASN A 83 -11.45 -3.56 -2.55
C ASN A 83 -10.20 -4.31 -3.03
N GLY A 84 -9.25 -4.60 -2.14
CA GLY A 84 -8.01 -5.29 -2.50
C GLY A 84 -7.04 -4.35 -3.23
N PRO A 85 -6.01 -4.89 -3.92
CA PRO A 85 -5.02 -4.11 -4.66
C PRO A 85 -5.64 -3.13 -5.67
N ILE A 86 -5.15 -1.90 -5.68
CA ILE A 86 -5.54 -0.87 -6.66
C ILE A 86 -4.62 -0.96 -7.87
N THR A 87 -5.16 -0.80 -9.07
CA THR A 87 -4.39 -0.68 -10.31
C THR A 87 -4.76 0.61 -11.04
N PHE A 88 -3.79 1.26 -11.67
CA PHE A 88 -3.93 2.59 -12.28
C PHE A 88 -2.79 2.91 -13.24
N ARG A 89 -2.97 3.90 -14.12
CA ARG A 89 -1.88 4.57 -14.82
C ARG A 89 -1.51 5.86 -14.12
N PHE A 90 -0.21 6.12 -14.00
CA PHE A 90 0.32 7.36 -13.45
C PHE A 90 1.37 7.93 -14.42
N ASN A 91 1.06 9.10 -14.98
CA ASN A 91 1.88 9.76 -16.00
C ASN A 91 2.43 11.08 -15.46
N TYR A 92 3.60 11.02 -14.81
CA TYR A 92 4.32 12.15 -14.23
C TYR A 92 5.14 12.88 -15.30
N GLN A 93 4.75 14.11 -15.63
CA GLN A 93 5.31 14.91 -16.74
C GLN A 93 5.95 16.20 -16.20
N PRO A 94 7.28 16.24 -16.00
CA PRO A 94 8.02 17.46 -15.69
C PRO A 94 7.93 18.46 -16.85
N LEU A 95 7.72 19.73 -16.53
CA LEU A 95 7.61 20.81 -17.52
C LEU A 95 8.96 21.49 -17.82
N ASP A 96 10.00 21.14 -17.05
CA ASP A 96 11.39 21.60 -17.20
C ASP A 96 12.26 20.66 -18.06
N GLY A 97 11.66 19.65 -18.70
CA GLY A 97 12.35 18.69 -19.56
C GLY A 97 13.07 17.55 -18.84
N LYS A 98 12.94 17.42 -17.50
CA LYS A 98 13.40 16.22 -16.77
C LYS A 98 12.63 14.96 -17.18
N THR A 99 13.19 13.79 -16.89
CA THR A 99 12.64 12.48 -17.25
C THR A 99 11.16 12.31 -16.85
N PRO A 100 10.25 12.13 -17.83
CA PRO A 100 8.87 11.73 -17.56
C PRO A 100 8.82 10.31 -16.98
N ARG A 101 7.78 10.00 -16.18
CA ARG A 101 7.57 8.66 -15.63
C ARG A 101 6.12 8.25 -15.89
N ASP A 102 5.94 7.40 -16.89
CA ASP A 102 4.63 6.91 -17.33
C ASP A 102 4.59 5.38 -17.22
N SER A 103 3.70 4.89 -16.36
CA SER A 103 3.60 3.47 -16.04
C SER A 103 2.18 3.10 -15.61
N TYR A 104 1.77 1.90 -16.00
CA TYR A 104 0.68 1.20 -15.32
C TYR A 104 1.25 0.58 -14.04
N GLN A 105 0.51 0.69 -12.96
CA GLN A 105 0.93 0.35 -11.61
C GLN A 105 -0.16 -0.45 -10.94
N THR A 106 0.23 -1.47 -10.20
CA THR A 106 -0.66 -2.23 -9.33
C THR A 106 -0.03 -2.22 -7.95
N VAL A 107 -0.80 -1.85 -6.93
CA VAL A 107 -0.31 -1.58 -5.58
C VAL A 107 -1.20 -2.27 -4.55
N ASP A 108 -0.57 -3.01 -3.65
CA ASP A 108 -1.22 -3.80 -2.61
C ASP A 108 -1.70 -2.89 -1.46
N THR A 109 -3.02 -2.71 -1.34
CA THR A 109 -3.62 -1.71 -0.45
C THR A 109 -3.54 -2.05 1.03
N TRP A 110 -3.29 -3.31 1.41
CA TRP A 110 -3.12 -3.72 2.81
C TRP A 110 -1.68 -4.07 3.20
N SER A 111 -0.72 -4.17 2.26
CA SER A 111 0.71 -4.39 2.55
C SER A 111 1.73 -3.47 1.85
N ASN A 112 1.32 -2.49 1.06
CA ASN A 112 2.20 -1.52 0.36
C ASN A 112 3.27 -2.18 -0.55
N ARG A 113 2.96 -3.32 -1.17
CA ARG A 113 3.76 -3.92 -2.25
C ARG A 113 3.39 -3.29 -3.60
N SER A 114 4.28 -3.27 -4.60
CA SER A 114 3.98 -2.66 -5.90
C SER A 114 4.59 -3.39 -7.10
N VAL A 115 3.92 -3.28 -8.25
CA VAL A 115 4.43 -3.66 -9.57
C VAL A 115 4.12 -2.55 -10.57
N HIS A 116 5.15 -2.08 -11.26
CA HIS A 116 5.06 -1.11 -12.35
C HIS A 116 5.36 -1.82 -13.68
N THR A 117 4.62 -1.46 -14.73
CA THR A 117 4.88 -1.82 -16.12
C THR A 117 4.98 -0.55 -16.94
N SER A 118 6.03 -0.39 -17.75
CA SER A 118 6.19 0.80 -18.59
C SER A 118 5.00 0.98 -19.54
N ALA A 119 4.50 2.21 -19.67
CA ALA A 119 3.43 2.53 -20.61
C ALA A 119 3.85 2.38 -22.09
N THR A 120 5.14 2.26 -22.38
CA THR A 120 5.71 2.16 -23.74
C THR A 120 6.41 0.83 -24.04
N ASP A 121 6.73 0.03 -23.01
CA ASP A 121 7.33 -1.31 -23.17
C ASP A 121 6.81 -2.27 -22.08
N SER A 122 5.85 -3.11 -22.43
CA SER A 122 5.24 -4.06 -21.50
C SER A 122 6.19 -5.16 -20.99
N SER A 123 7.39 -5.30 -21.57
CA SER A 123 8.45 -6.18 -21.07
C SER A 123 9.33 -5.52 -20.00
N ALA A 124 9.31 -4.18 -19.90
CA ALA A 124 10.03 -3.42 -18.88
C ALA A 124 9.14 -3.22 -17.63
N LYS A 125 9.61 -3.74 -16.49
CA LYS A 125 8.92 -3.69 -15.20
C LYS A 125 9.87 -3.40 -14.04
N PHE A 126 9.34 -2.88 -12.94
CA PHE A 126 10.01 -2.78 -11.64
C PHE A 126 8.96 -2.87 -10.52
N GLY A 127 9.38 -3.00 -9.27
CA GLY A 127 8.44 -3.10 -8.15
C GLY A 127 9.10 -3.21 -6.79
N TRP A 128 8.26 -3.33 -5.76
CA TRP A 128 8.62 -3.52 -4.36
C TRP A 128 7.90 -4.74 -3.81
N THR A 129 8.63 -5.74 -3.30
CA THR A 129 8.05 -7.00 -2.79
C THR A 129 7.39 -6.86 -1.41
N GLY A 130 7.56 -5.71 -0.74
CA GLY A 130 7.35 -5.56 0.70
C GLY A 130 8.68 -5.48 1.48
N GLU A 131 9.75 -6.06 0.94
CA GLU A 131 11.08 -6.14 1.57
C GLU A 131 12.22 -5.69 0.65
N GLN A 132 12.07 -5.80 -0.67
CA GLN A 132 13.13 -5.55 -1.65
C GLN A 132 12.59 -4.89 -2.92
N ALA A 133 13.37 -3.96 -3.47
CA ALA A 133 13.11 -3.36 -4.78
C ALA A 133 13.69 -4.24 -5.89
N TRP A 134 13.04 -4.29 -7.04
CA TRP A 134 13.50 -5.08 -8.20
C TRP A 134 13.22 -4.38 -9.53
N VAL A 135 14.03 -4.68 -10.55
CA VAL A 135 13.84 -4.20 -11.93
C VAL A 135 14.12 -5.31 -12.95
N LYS A 136 13.26 -5.42 -13.95
CA LYS A 136 13.40 -6.31 -15.11
C LYS A 136 13.18 -5.50 -16.38
N ALA A 137 14.27 -5.15 -17.06
CA ALA A 137 14.28 -4.36 -18.27
C ALA A 137 15.47 -4.74 -19.17
N LYS A 138 15.52 -4.23 -20.40
CA LYS A 138 16.59 -4.51 -21.37
C LYS A 138 17.92 -3.87 -20.95
N ASP A 139 17.84 -2.65 -20.46
CA ASP A 139 18.95 -1.82 -20.01
C ASP A 139 18.42 -0.67 -19.12
N SER A 140 19.33 0.16 -18.58
CA SER A 140 19.00 1.28 -17.69
C SER A 140 18.30 2.46 -18.38
N THR A 141 18.26 2.55 -19.71
CA THR A 141 17.52 3.61 -20.43
C THR A 141 16.01 3.35 -20.43
N SER A 142 15.60 2.09 -20.22
CA SER A 142 14.19 1.71 -20.08
C SER A 142 13.49 2.41 -18.90
N PHE A 143 14.25 2.71 -17.83
CA PHE A 143 13.80 3.51 -16.68
C PHE A 143 14.93 4.47 -16.27
N ALA A 144 15.01 5.63 -16.93
CA ALA A 144 16.03 6.66 -16.70
C ALA A 144 15.78 7.48 -15.40
N TYR A 145 15.43 6.80 -14.31
CA TYR A 145 15.18 7.32 -12.97
C TYR A 145 15.37 6.21 -11.92
N ASP A 146 15.54 6.58 -10.65
CA ASP A 146 15.61 5.62 -9.55
C ASP A 146 14.29 4.84 -9.43
N THR A 147 14.35 3.53 -9.60
CA THR A 147 13.20 2.60 -9.55
C THR A 147 12.97 2.01 -8.16
N LYS A 148 13.93 2.10 -7.23
CA LYS A 148 13.75 1.77 -5.81
C LYS A 148 12.90 2.86 -5.16
N PHE A 149 13.37 4.10 -5.22
CA PHE A 149 12.64 5.29 -4.71
C PHE A 149 11.24 5.44 -5.35
N TRP A 150 11.14 5.21 -6.67
CA TRP A 150 9.86 5.40 -7.37
C TRP A 150 8.86 4.26 -7.15
N ALA A 151 9.25 3.09 -6.60
CA ALA A 151 8.37 1.94 -6.45
C ALA A 151 7.14 2.20 -5.56
N LEU A 152 7.22 3.14 -4.62
CA LEU A 152 6.08 3.54 -3.78
C LEU A 152 5.74 5.05 -3.85
N THR A 153 6.56 5.86 -4.52
CA THR A 153 6.32 7.32 -4.64
C THR A 153 4.88 7.65 -5.12
N PRO A 154 4.30 6.99 -6.16
CA PRO A 154 2.95 7.32 -6.62
C PRO A 154 1.83 6.91 -5.66
N LEU A 155 2.02 5.89 -4.81
CA LEU A 155 1.05 5.52 -3.77
C LEU A 155 0.82 6.70 -2.80
N TRP A 156 1.88 7.44 -2.46
CA TRP A 156 1.80 8.64 -1.65
C TRP A 156 1.10 9.83 -2.33
N PHE A 157 0.77 9.75 -3.62
CA PHE A 157 -0.14 10.70 -4.27
C PHE A 157 -1.57 10.16 -4.28
N VAL A 158 -1.79 8.95 -4.80
CA VAL A 158 -3.14 8.44 -5.11
C VAL A 158 -3.86 7.83 -3.90
N GLY A 159 -3.11 7.33 -2.92
CA GLY A 159 -3.64 6.66 -1.73
C GLY A 159 -3.94 7.60 -0.56
N HIS A 160 -3.83 8.92 -0.72
CA HIS A 160 -4.27 9.88 0.30
C HIS A 160 -5.81 9.92 0.36
N PRO A 161 -6.44 9.89 1.56
CA PRO A 161 -5.86 9.89 2.92
C PRO A 161 -5.48 8.50 3.47
N PHE A 162 -5.88 7.40 2.83
CA PHE A 162 -5.77 6.04 3.36
C PHE A 162 -4.35 5.59 3.75
N VAL A 163 -3.30 6.07 3.07
CA VAL A 163 -1.89 5.81 3.42
C VAL A 163 -1.53 6.24 4.86
N LEU A 164 -2.24 7.21 5.43
CA LEU A 164 -2.04 7.69 6.80
C LEU A 164 -2.58 6.73 7.88
N SER A 165 -3.20 5.63 7.46
CA SER A 165 -3.65 4.54 8.35
C SER A 165 -2.50 3.78 9.02
N GLY A 166 -1.29 3.85 8.46
CA GLY A 166 -0.10 3.15 8.91
C GLY A 166 0.39 3.49 10.32
N GLU A 167 1.19 2.59 10.89
CA GLU A 167 2.01 2.86 12.08
C GLU A 167 3.21 3.74 11.68
N GLY A 168 3.87 4.40 12.65
CA GLY A 168 4.93 5.39 12.37
C GLY A 168 4.44 6.76 11.84
N VAL A 169 3.15 6.93 11.53
CA VAL A 169 2.57 8.17 11.01
C VAL A 169 2.17 9.12 12.15
N ASN A 170 2.89 10.24 12.26
CA ASN A 170 2.63 11.34 13.19
C ASN A 170 1.81 12.46 12.54
N LEU A 171 0.88 13.07 13.29
CA LEU A 171 -0.05 14.09 12.78
C LEU A 171 -0.11 15.32 13.68
N GLU A 172 0.14 16.49 13.10
CA GLU A 172 0.13 17.81 13.75
C GLU A 172 -0.93 18.70 13.09
N LEU A 173 -1.81 19.31 13.89
CA LEU A 173 -2.78 20.30 13.41
C LEU A 173 -2.13 21.69 13.42
N LEU A 174 -2.02 22.29 12.25
CA LEU A 174 -1.50 23.65 12.06
C LEU A 174 -2.65 24.68 12.01
N ASP A 175 -2.27 25.96 11.96
CA ASP A 175 -3.21 27.05 11.69
C ASP A 175 -3.97 26.83 10.37
N ALA A 176 -5.25 27.23 10.36
CA ALA A 176 -6.13 27.03 9.22
C ALA A 176 -5.80 27.98 8.06
N GLU A 177 -5.72 27.43 6.85
CA GLU A 177 -5.38 28.16 5.63
C GLU A 177 -6.59 28.37 4.72
N LYS A 178 -6.45 29.37 3.83
CA LYS A 178 -7.38 29.62 2.73
C LYS A 178 -6.76 29.27 1.38
N PHE A 179 -7.54 28.60 0.52
CA PHE A 179 -7.16 28.32 -0.87
C PHE A 179 -8.40 28.38 -1.76
N LYS A 180 -8.34 29.14 -2.87
CA LYS A 180 -9.47 29.33 -3.81
C LYS A 180 -10.80 29.62 -3.08
N ASP A 181 -10.73 30.64 -2.22
CA ASP A 181 -11.82 31.18 -1.38
C ASP A 181 -12.46 30.22 -0.35
N GLN A 182 -11.95 28.98 -0.24
CA GLN A 182 -12.40 27.99 0.75
C GLN A 182 -11.46 27.90 1.95
N ASP A 183 -12.00 27.46 3.09
CA ASP A 183 -11.25 27.24 4.34
C ASP A 183 -10.86 25.77 4.56
N TYR A 184 -9.63 25.56 5.03
CA TYR A 184 -9.04 24.24 5.20
C TYR A 184 -8.54 24.01 6.63
N ASN A 185 -8.72 22.79 7.14
CA ASN A 185 -7.93 22.27 8.24
C ASN A 185 -6.57 21.83 7.65
N VAL A 186 -5.47 22.23 8.29
CA VAL A 186 -4.12 21.99 7.75
C VAL A 186 -3.43 20.98 8.64
N ILE A 187 -3.17 19.79 8.10
CA ILE A 187 -2.54 18.68 8.84
C ILE A 187 -1.13 18.48 8.30
N LYS A 188 -0.13 18.66 9.16
CA LYS A 188 1.25 18.25 8.88
C LYS A 188 1.41 16.78 9.28
N VAL A 189 2.04 16.03 8.39
CA VAL A 189 2.35 14.61 8.51
C VAL A 189 3.87 14.45 8.54
N THR A 190 4.39 13.73 9.52
CA THR A 190 5.80 13.32 9.61
C THR A 190 5.88 11.86 10.02
N PHE A 191 7.06 11.26 9.91
CA PHE A 191 7.24 9.82 10.15
C PHE A 191 8.23 9.54 11.29
N ASP A 192 8.08 8.38 11.94
CA ASP A 192 9.09 7.88 12.88
C ASP A 192 10.35 7.43 12.11
N ALA A 193 11.53 7.54 12.74
CA ALA A 193 12.83 7.38 12.07
C ALA A 193 13.11 6.02 11.39
N GLU A 194 12.30 4.99 11.66
CA GLU A 194 12.40 3.65 11.03
C GLU A 194 11.29 3.42 9.95
N THR A 195 10.57 4.47 9.56
CA THR A 195 9.40 4.40 8.66
C THR A 195 9.78 4.69 7.20
N GLY A 196 10.28 3.67 6.52
CA GLY A 196 10.61 3.73 5.08
C GLY A 196 11.90 4.50 4.75
N ASP A 197 12.21 4.61 3.45
CA ASP A 197 13.52 5.04 2.94
C ASP A 197 13.81 6.55 3.06
N ALA A 198 12.82 7.36 3.50
CA ALA A 198 12.94 8.82 3.62
C ALA A 198 12.10 9.35 4.81
N PRO A 199 12.45 9.00 6.06
CA PRO A 199 11.64 9.34 7.24
C PRO A 199 11.61 10.85 7.56
N ASP A 200 12.61 11.60 7.06
CA ASP A 200 12.65 13.08 7.14
C ASP A 200 11.69 13.77 6.15
N ASP A 201 10.98 13.02 5.29
CA ASP A 201 9.91 13.58 4.46
C ASP A 201 8.73 14.06 5.31
N TYR A 202 8.11 15.15 4.87
CA TYR A 202 6.84 15.61 5.43
C TYR A 202 5.85 15.98 4.33
N TYR A 203 4.57 15.85 4.68
CA TYR A 203 3.44 16.31 3.91
C TYR A 203 2.66 17.35 4.72
N ILE A 204 2.07 18.35 4.06
CA ILE A 204 1.11 19.28 4.67
C ILE A 204 -0.15 19.24 3.82
N LEU A 205 -1.22 18.70 4.40
CA LEU A 205 -2.48 18.37 3.73
C LEU A 205 -3.56 19.38 4.07
N TYR A 206 -4.22 19.90 3.04
CA TYR A 206 -5.30 20.88 3.17
C TYR A 206 -6.62 20.13 3.02
N VAL A 207 -7.25 19.84 4.16
CA VAL A 207 -8.53 19.11 4.26
C VAL A 207 -9.67 20.12 4.35
N ASN A 208 -10.53 20.15 3.35
CA ASN A 208 -11.60 21.14 3.20
C ASN A 208 -12.60 21.06 4.37
N LYS A 209 -12.93 22.18 5.02
CA LYS A 209 -13.75 22.17 6.26
C LYS A 209 -15.22 21.78 6.05
N GLU A 210 -15.75 21.88 4.84
CA GLU A 210 -17.15 21.57 4.54
C GLU A 210 -17.33 20.13 4.04
N THR A 211 -16.37 19.63 3.25
CA THR A 211 -16.46 18.33 2.57
C THR A 211 -15.53 17.25 3.12
N ASN A 212 -14.54 17.62 3.95
CA ASN A 212 -13.41 16.78 4.40
C ASN A 212 -12.55 16.20 3.26
N LYS A 213 -12.68 16.69 2.01
CA LYS A 213 -11.85 16.27 0.88
C LYS A 213 -10.49 16.96 0.88
N ILE A 214 -9.45 16.27 0.40
CA ILE A 214 -8.10 16.85 0.25
C ILE A 214 -8.04 17.63 -1.04
N ALA A 215 -7.65 18.92 -0.98
CA ALA A 215 -7.45 19.75 -2.17
C ALA A 215 -5.97 20.05 -2.48
N VAL A 216 -5.11 20.02 -1.46
CA VAL A 216 -3.67 20.32 -1.60
C VAL A 216 -2.84 19.37 -0.74
N MET A 217 -1.73 18.92 -1.31
CA MET A 217 -0.61 18.30 -0.61
C MET A 217 0.66 19.11 -0.90
N ARG A 218 1.18 19.80 0.11
CA ARG A 218 2.54 20.36 0.09
C ARG A 218 3.53 19.31 0.59
N TYR A 219 4.72 19.20 -0.02
CA TYR A 219 5.68 18.15 0.34
C TYR A 219 7.13 18.45 -0.06
N ILE A 220 8.09 17.91 0.71
CA ILE A 220 9.52 17.86 0.38
C ILE A 220 9.92 16.47 -0.15
N VAL A 221 11.21 16.28 -0.47
CA VAL A 221 11.84 14.96 -0.67
C VAL A 221 13.25 15.02 -0.07
N SER A 222 13.56 14.12 0.85
CA SER A 222 14.78 14.06 1.69
C SER A 222 15.64 12.81 1.45
N TYR A 223 15.16 11.85 0.64
CA TYR A 223 15.79 10.57 0.31
C TYR A 223 17.34 10.59 0.30
N PRO A 224 18.02 9.85 1.21
CA PRO A 224 19.46 10.01 1.49
C PRO A 224 20.37 9.83 0.27
N GLU A 225 20.03 8.94 -0.67
CA GLU A 225 20.81 8.72 -1.90
C GLU A 225 20.89 9.98 -2.78
N TYR A 226 19.91 10.89 -2.68
CA TYR A 226 19.94 12.23 -3.29
C TYR A 226 20.58 13.29 -2.36
N PHE A 227 20.39 13.17 -1.04
CA PHE A 227 20.79 14.17 -0.03
C PHE A 227 21.78 13.59 0.99
N LYS A 228 22.95 13.17 0.52
CA LYS A 228 23.95 12.40 1.30
C LYS A 228 24.54 13.15 2.49
N ASP A 229 24.55 14.47 2.45
CA ASP A 229 24.98 15.36 3.54
C ASP A 229 23.78 15.89 4.37
N GLY A 230 22.59 15.31 4.18
CA GLY A 230 21.32 15.75 4.75
C GLY A 230 20.64 16.87 3.94
N GLY A 231 19.45 17.27 4.42
CA GLY A 231 18.60 18.27 3.77
C GLY A 231 17.56 17.67 2.82
N HIS A 232 16.93 18.52 1.99
CA HIS A 232 15.82 18.11 1.15
C HIS A 232 15.66 18.99 -0.10
N ALA A 233 14.92 18.49 -1.09
CA ALA A 233 14.47 19.26 -2.25
C ALA A 233 13.55 20.42 -1.80
N PRO A 234 13.49 21.55 -2.53
CA PRO A 234 12.52 22.60 -2.24
C PRO A 234 11.09 22.06 -2.16
N GLU A 235 10.32 22.63 -1.24
CA GLU A 235 8.94 22.23 -1.00
C GLU A 235 8.09 22.52 -2.24
N LYS A 236 7.18 21.60 -2.54
CA LYS A 236 6.31 21.63 -3.71
C LYS A 236 4.86 21.64 -3.26
N PHE A 237 4.06 22.50 -3.88
CA PHE A 237 2.62 22.61 -3.68
C PHE A 237 1.91 21.76 -4.74
N THR A 238 1.19 20.71 -4.36
CA THR A 238 0.44 19.87 -5.31
C THR A 238 -1.07 20.05 -5.11
N GLU A 239 -1.73 20.62 -6.11
CA GLU A 239 -3.20 20.66 -6.18
C GLU A 239 -3.75 19.30 -6.66
N PHE A 240 -4.77 18.81 -5.97
CA PHE A 240 -5.59 17.65 -6.36
C PHE A 240 -6.65 18.14 -7.36
N VAL A 241 -6.69 17.58 -8.57
CA VAL A 241 -7.44 18.16 -9.70
C VAL A 241 -8.50 17.20 -10.24
N GLY A 242 -9.75 17.67 -10.27
CA GLY A 242 -10.90 16.86 -10.68
C GLY A 242 -11.24 15.79 -9.64
N GLU A 243 -12.26 14.98 -9.92
CA GLU A 243 -12.73 13.93 -9.03
C GLU A 243 -13.20 12.72 -9.86
N GLN A 244 -12.90 11.51 -9.38
CA GLN A 244 -13.40 10.25 -9.91
C GLN A 244 -13.76 9.31 -8.76
N THR A 245 -14.79 8.49 -8.93
CA THR A 245 -15.20 7.47 -7.94
C THR A 245 -15.17 6.09 -8.59
N VAL A 246 -14.42 5.17 -7.99
CA VAL A 246 -14.24 3.78 -8.46
C VAL A 246 -14.46 2.86 -7.27
N ASP A 247 -15.35 1.88 -7.42
CA ASP A 247 -15.72 0.88 -6.41
C ASP A 247 -16.01 1.47 -5.00
N GLY A 248 -16.63 2.66 -4.97
CA GLY A 248 -16.98 3.40 -3.76
C GLY A 248 -15.90 4.35 -3.23
N ILE A 249 -14.65 4.20 -3.68
CA ILE A 249 -13.54 5.07 -3.31
C ILE A 249 -13.50 6.29 -4.23
N THR A 250 -13.44 7.49 -3.64
CA THR A 250 -13.38 8.78 -4.35
C THR A 250 -11.97 9.35 -4.28
N MET A 251 -11.43 9.73 -5.44
CA MET A 251 -10.04 10.12 -5.65
C MET A 251 -9.95 11.33 -6.60
N PRO A 252 -8.82 12.07 -6.64
CA PRO A 252 -8.60 13.08 -7.67
C PRO A 252 -8.57 12.48 -9.09
N GLY A 253 -8.80 13.30 -10.11
CA GLY A 253 -8.61 12.93 -11.53
C GLY A 253 -7.16 13.07 -12.04
N GLY A 254 -6.27 13.57 -11.19
CA GLY A 254 -4.89 13.94 -11.52
C GLY A 254 -4.38 15.03 -10.59
N PHE A 255 -3.17 15.51 -10.84
CA PHE A 255 -2.51 16.49 -9.97
C PHE A 255 -1.77 17.56 -10.78
N LYS A 256 -1.62 18.74 -10.17
CA LYS A 256 -0.76 19.82 -10.66
C LYS A 256 0.22 20.21 -9.57
N THR A 257 1.51 20.02 -9.83
CA THR A 257 2.57 20.38 -8.88
C THR A 257 3.24 21.68 -9.29
N TYR A 258 3.41 22.55 -8.30
CA TYR A 258 4.03 23.86 -8.35
C TYR A 258 5.20 23.90 -7.35
N TRP A 259 6.11 24.86 -7.48
CA TRP A 259 6.95 25.23 -6.31
C TRP A 259 6.09 25.92 -5.25
N THR A 260 6.33 25.67 -3.97
CA THR A 260 5.76 26.51 -2.91
C THR A 260 6.55 27.81 -2.83
N VAL A 261 5.85 28.94 -2.73
CA VAL A 261 6.43 30.27 -2.53
C VAL A 261 6.03 30.87 -1.18
N LYS A 262 6.37 32.14 -0.96
CA LYS A 262 6.04 32.88 0.27
C LYS A 262 4.54 32.77 0.60
N ASP A 263 4.22 32.75 1.90
CA ASP A 263 2.85 32.69 2.43
C ASP A 263 2.10 31.42 1.97
N ASN A 264 2.84 30.31 1.85
CA ASN A 264 2.34 28.96 1.57
C ASN A 264 1.61 28.77 0.23
N GLN A 265 1.77 29.69 -0.71
CA GLN A 265 1.05 29.70 -1.99
C GLN A 265 1.77 28.89 -3.10
N PRO A 266 1.06 28.45 -4.16
CA PRO A 266 1.68 27.91 -5.36
C PRO A 266 2.36 29.02 -6.19
N GLY A 267 3.59 28.76 -6.62
CA GLY A 267 4.35 29.58 -7.56
C GLY A 267 4.33 29.01 -8.98
N ASP A 268 5.50 28.83 -9.58
CA ASP A 268 5.64 28.29 -10.94
C ASP A 268 5.10 26.86 -11.04
N TYR A 269 4.39 26.57 -12.13
CA TYR A 269 3.86 25.24 -12.45
C TYR A 269 4.97 24.37 -13.05
N ILE A 270 5.27 23.22 -12.42
CA ILE A 270 6.46 22.41 -12.74
C ILE A 270 6.18 20.96 -13.16
N THR A 271 5.03 20.38 -12.79
CA THR A 271 4.68 19.01 -13.17
C THR A 271 3.19 18.85 -13.41
N LYS A 272 2.83 18.25 -14.55
CA LYS A 272 1.51 17.67 -14.80
C LYS A 272 1.51 16.19 -14.41
N ILE A 273 0.50 15.73 -13.68
CA ILE A 273 0.33 14.30 -13.37
C ILE A 273 -1.07 13.88 -13.79
N ASP A 274 -1.18 12.99 -14.78
CA ASP A 274 -2.45 12.30 -15.07
C ASP A 274 -2.52 11.01 -14.25
N PHE A 275 -3.69 10.75 -13.68
CA PHE A 275 -4.00 9.54 -12.89
C PHE A 275 -5.29 8.94 -13.45
N THR A 276 -5.13 7.91 -14.29
CA THR A 276 -6.18 7.37 -15.16
C THR A 276 -6.25 5.85 -15.03
N ASP A 277 -7.22 5.24 -15.74
CA ASP A 277 -7.28 3.78 -15.92
C ASP A 277 -7.36 3.01 -14.59
N VAL A 278 -8.12 3.55 -13.64
CA VAL A 278 -8.18 3.10 -12.24
C VAL A 278 -9.22 1.97 -12.05
N SER A 279 -8.80 0.85 -11.45
CA SER A 279 -9.67 -0.25 -10.99
C SER A 279 -9.11 -0.91 -9.73
N PHE A 280 -9.88 -1.79 -9.09
CA PHE A 280 -9.44 -2.62 -7.97
C PHE A 280 -9.52 -4.12 -8.31
N GLU A 281 -8.45 -4.87 -8.02
CA GLU A 281 -8.22 -6.21 -8.56
C GLU A 281 -8.25 -7.27 -7.44
N LYS A 282 -9.44 -7.85 -7.20
CA LYS A 282 -9.70 -8.79 -6.08
C LYS A 282 -9.15 -10.20 -6.27
N GLU A 283 -8.73 -10.56 -7.48
CA GLU A 283 -8.32 -11.93 -7.85
C GLU A 283 -6.86 -12.01 -8.33
N LEU A 284 -5.99 -11.09 -7.90
CA LEU A 284 -4.56 -11.17 -8.21
C LEU A 284 -3.89 -12.37 -7.52
N PRO A 285 -2.99 -13.11 -8.19
CA PRO A 285 -2.21 -14.19 -7.58
C PRO A 285 -1.36 -13.73 -6.38
N LYS A 286 -1.19 -14.59 -5.36
CA LYS A 286 -0.36 -14.32 -4.15
C LYS A 286 1.04 -13.80 -4.49
N ASN A 287 1.65 -14.39 -5.51
CA ASN A 287 2.99 -14.11 -6.02
C ASN A 287 3.06 -12.97 -7.04
N PHE A 288 1.97 -12.23 -7.28
CA PHE A 288 1.91 -11.15 -8.28
C PHE A 288 2.98 -10.06 -8.03
N PHE A 289 3.27 -9.78 -6.75
CA PHE A 289 4.22 -8.75 -6.30
C PHE A 289 5.66 -9.25 -6.11
N ASP A 290 5.90 -10.54 -6.29
CA ASP A 290 7.22 -11.14 -6.12
C ASP A 290 8.16 -10.71 -7.27
N ALA A 291 9.47 -10.66 -7.01
CA ALA A 291 10.45 -10.36 -8.05
C ALA A 291 10.44 -11.48 -9.12
N PRO A 292 10.07 -11.19 -10.38
CA PRO A 292 9.91 -12.22 -11.40
C PRO A 292 11.26 -12.79 -11.86
N GLU A 293 11.28 -14.03 -12.34
CA GLU A 293 12.51 -14.71 -12.79
C GLU A 293 13.34 -13.82 -13.76
N GLY A 294 14.62 -13.64 -13.47
CA GLY A 294 15.51 -12.78 -14.26
C GLY A 294 15.35 -11.27 -14.01
N ALA A 295 14.60 -10.85 -12.99
CA ALA A 295 14.72 -9.51 -12.43
C ALA A 295 16.06 -9.34 -11.70
N LYS A 296 16.60 -8.12 -11.71
CA LYS A 296 17.69 -7.69 -10.85
C LYS A 296 17.10 -7.12 -9.56
N ILE A 297 17.51 -7.66 -8.41
CA ILE A 297 17.24 -7.04 -7.11
C ILE A 297 18.08 -5.76 -6.96
N LEU A 298 17.51 -4.75 -6.29
CA LEU A 298 18.15 -3.48 -5.98
C LEU A 298 18.41 -3.41 -4.46
N GLU A 299 19.61 -2.97 -4.10
CA GLU A 299 20.08 -2.72 -2.73
C GLU A 299 19.76 -1.26 -2.32
#